data_AF-A0A661C7C9-F1
#
_entry.id   AF-A0A661C7C9-F1
#
_cell.length_a   1.000
_cell.length_b   1.000
_cell.length_c   1.000
_cell.angle_alpha   90.00
_cell.angle_beta   90.00
_cell.angle_gamma   90.00
#
_symmetry.space_group_name_H-M   'P 1'
#
loop_
_entity.id
_entity.type
_entity.pdbx_description
1 polymer ?
#
loop_
_entity_poly.entity_id
_entity_poly.type
_entity_poly.pdbx_seq_one_letter_code
_entity_poly.pdbx_strand_id
1 'polypeptide(L)'
;MHELQALGKQLVELPAKQLVDIPLSEKTRDAIVAARSFKHGAIRRQLQYIGSLMPKEDEDAIRIMLYKLQQPHKDEVRAFHQLEQWRDQLLLGDQDLLNELAIKFENFDRQHIRQLIRNAKKEQEQNKPPKSARLLFKYLTEMQGK
;
A
#
# COMPACT_ATOMS: atom_id res chain seq x y z
N MET A 1 -26.29 13.18 -1.21
CA MET A 1 -25.82 13.72 0.08
C MET A 1 -24.78 12.84 0.78
N HIS A 2 -24.95 11.51 0.82
CA HIS A 2 -23.98 10.61 1.49
C HIS A 2 -22.63 10.49 0.78
N GLU A 3 -22.60 10.56 -0.56
CA GLU A 3 -21.36 10.38 -1.33
C GLU A 3 -20.38 11.55 -1.19
N LEU A 4 -20.88 12.79 -1.23
CA LEU A 4 -20.05 13.99 -1.01
C LEU A 4 -19.49 14.07 0.41
N GLN A 5 -20.25 13.61 1.41
CA GLN A 5 -19.75 13.50 2.78
C GLN A 5 -18.66 12.43 2.91
N ALA A 6 -18.83 11.30 2.21
CA ALA A 6 -17.81 10.26 2.15
C ALA A 6 -16.53 10.77 1.46
N LEU A 7 -16.67 11.52 0.37
CA LEU A 7 -15.55 12.16 -0.34
C LEU A 7 -14.80 13.15 0.57
N GLY A 8 -15.53 14.02 1.28
CA GLY A 8 -14.94 14.94 2.26
C GLY A 8 -14.20 14.22 3.38
N LYS A 9 -14.73 13.09 3.87
CA LYS A 9 -14.05 12.25 4.87
C LYS A 9 -12.75 11.65 4.32
N GLN A 10 -12.77 11.11 3.10
CA GLN A 10 -11.58 10.57 2.45
C GLN A 10 -10.47 11.62 2.34
N LEU A 11 -10.80 12.86 1.99
CA LEU A 11 -9.83 13.97 1.91
C LEU A 11 -9.20 14.33 3.27
N VAL A 12 -9.95 14.21 4.37
CA VAL A 12 -9.40 14.44 5.73
C VAL A 12 -8.39 13.36 6.12
N GLU A 13 -8.60 12.12 5.68
CA GLU A 13 -7.75 10.97 5.97
C GLU A 13 -6.47 10.93 5.11
N LEU A 14 -6.40 11.68 4.00
CA LEU A 14 -5.19 11.75 3.16
C LEU A 14 -3.97 12.32 3.92
N PRO A 15 -2.75 11.86 3.64
CA PRO A 15 -1.52 12.54 4.05
C PRO A 15 -1.50 14.01 3.57
N ALA A 16 -0.95 14.92 4.39
CA ALA A 16 -0.90 16.35 4.04
C ALA A 16 -0.21 16.61 2.69
N LYS A 17 0.84 15.84 2.38
CA LYS A 17 1.57 15.94 1.11
C LYS A 17 0.69 15.64 -0.10
N GLN A 18 -0.21 14.65 0.00
CA GLN A 18 -1.10 14.25 -1.09
C GLN A 18 -2.29 15.20 -1.24
N LEU A 19 -2.73 15.83 -0.16
CA LEU A 19 -3.80 16.84 -0.20
C LEU A 19 -3.40 18.07 -1.02
N VAL A 20 -2.09 18.37 -1.10
CA VAL A 20 -1.60 19.53 -1.87
C VAL A 20 -1.96 19.40 -3.34
N ASP A 21 -1.90 18.18 -3.88
CA ASP A 21 -2.14 17.86 -5.29
C ASP A 21 -3.63 17.78 -5.68
N ILE A 22 -4.54 17.81 -4.70
CA ILE A 22 -5.99 17.81 -4.96
C ILE A 22 -6.44 19.24 -5.31
N PRO A 23 -7.13 19.43 -6.45
CA PRO A 23 -7.71 20.72 -6.81
C PRO A 23 -8.87 21.04 -5.86
N LEU A 24 -8.62 21.91 -4.88
CA LEU A 24 -9.59 22.36 -3.88
C LEU A 24 -9.47 23.87 -3.74
N SER A 25 -10.60 24.55 -3.51
CA SER A 25 -10.57 25.93 -3.03
C SER A 25 -9.83 26.05 -1.69
N GLU A 26 -9.25 27.22 -1.42
CA GLU A 26 -8.56 27.51 -0.14
C GLU A 26 -9.48 27.24 1.05
N LYS A 27 -10.74 27.65 0.95
CA LYS A 27 -11.75 27.44 1.99
C LYS A 27 -11.97 25.96 2.33
N THR A 28 -12.07 25.11 1.31
CA THR A 28 -12.27 23.66 1.50
C THR A 28 -11.00 23.02 2.05
N ARG A 29 -9.83 23.43 1.56
CA ARG A 29 -8.53 22.97 2.05
C ARG A 29 -8.31 23.30 3.53
N ASP A 30 -8.58 24.53 3.94
CA ASP A 30 -8.46 24.96 5.33
C ASP A 30 -9.41 24.18 6.24
N ALA A 31 -10.65 23.97 5.79
CA ALA A 31 -11.62 23.18 6.53
C ALA A 31 -11.14 21.73 6.73
N ILE A 32 -10.52 21.11 5.73
CA ILE A 32 -9.95 19.76 5.78
C ILE A 32 -8.75 19.71 6.74
N VAL A 33 -7.84 20.69 6.67
CA VAL A 33 -6.66 20.75 7.55
C VAL A 33 -7.09 20.94 9.01
N ALA A 34 -8.05 21.84 9.27
CA ALA A 34 -8.59 22.08 10.60
C ALA A 34 -9.26 20.82 11.20
N ALA A 35 -9.92 20.00 10.37
CA ALA A 35 -10.59 18.78 10.83
C ALA A 35 -9.62 17.79 11.51
N ARG A 36 -8.33 17.81 11.16
CA ARG A 36 -7.32 16.88 11.69
C ARG A 36 -6.96 17.12 13.15
N SER A 37 -7.16 18.34 13.66
CA SER A 37 -6.89 18.68 15.06
C SER A 37 -8.11 18.48 15.96
N PHE A 38 -9.30 18.32 15.38
CA PHE A 38 -10.56 18.19 16.12
C PHE A 38 -10.76 16.79 16.68
N LYS A 39 -11.47 16.73 17.83
CA LYS A 39 -11.78 15.49 18.54
C LYS A 39 -13.28 15.38 18.81
N HIS A 40 -13.77 14.16 19.02
CA HIS A 40 -15.14 13.87 19.47
C HIS A 40 -16.23 14.56 18.63
N GLY A 41 -17.15 15.31 19.25
CA GLY A 41 -18.24 15.98 18.53
C GLY A 41 -17.80 17.13 17.61
N ALA A 42 -16.59 17.65 17.76
CA ALA A 42 -16.06 18.71 16.89
C ALA A 42 -15.70 18.17 15.50
N ILE A 43 -15.09 16.99 15.41
CA ILE A 43 -14.76 16.37 14.11
C ILE A 43 -16.03 16.03 13.31
N ARG A 44 -17.08 15.56 13.98
CA ARG A 44 -18.37 15.26 13.31
C ARG A 44 -18.99 16.51 12.69
N ARG A 45 -18.99 17.64 13.40
CA ARG A 45 -19.50 18.92 12.90
C ARG A 45 -18.65 19.45 11.73
N GLN A 46 -17.33 19.31 11.83
CA GLN A 46 -16.44 19.74 10.76
C GLN A 46 -16.60 18.92 9.49
N LEU A 47 -16.79 17.59 9.61
CA LEU A 47 -17.08 16.75 8.45
C LEU A 47 -18.40 17.11 7.76
N GLN A 48 -19.42 17.51 8.52
CA GLN A 48 -20.67 18.01 7.95
C GLN A 48 -20.48 19.33 7.21
N TYR A 49 -19.67 20.24 7.77
CA TYR A 49 -19.31 21.50 7.12
C TYR A 49 -18.50 21.26 5.83
N ILE A 50 -17.51 20.38 5.86
CA ILE A 50 -16.77 19.98 4.64
C ILE A 50 -17.74 19.43 3.60
N GLY A 51 -18.67 18.56 4.00
CA GLY A 51 -19.69 18.00 3.11
C GLY A 51 -20.61 19.05 2.46
N SER A 52 -20.80 20.22 3.07
CA SER A 52 -21.57 21.33 2.47
C SER A 52 -20.72 22.23 1.55
N LEU A 53 -19.40 22.14 1.63
CA LEU A 53 -18.47 22.80 0.71
C LEU A 53 -18.24 21.99 -0.58
N MET A 54 -18.25 20.65 -0.48
CA MET A 54 -18.00 19.76 -1.62
C MET A 54 -18.83 20.04 -2.90
N PRO A 55 -20.13 20.40 -2.85
CA PRO A 55 -20.89 20.73 -4.05
C PRO A 55 -20.38 21.96 -4.84
N LYS A 56 -19.51 22.78 -4.23
CA LYS A 56 -18.90 23.95 -4.86
C LYS A 56 -17.56 23.63 -5.52
N GLU A 57 -17.04 22.43 -5.31
CA GLU A 57 -15.80 21.96 -5.89
C GLU A 57 -16.08 21.12 -7.14
N ASP A 58 -15.05 20.92 -7.96
CA ASP A 58 -15.09 19.98 -9.08
C ASP A 58 -14.91 18.56 -8.56
N GLU A 59 -16.04 17.88 -8.30
CA GLU A 59 -16.07 16.51 -7.79
C GLU A 59 -15.30 15.54 -8.70
N ASP A 60 -15.44 15.67 -10.02
CA ASP A 60 -14.81 14.77 -10.98
C ASP A 60 -13.29 14.93 -10.97
N ALA A 61 -12.79 16.17 -10.94
CA ALA A 61 -11.36 16.44 -10.84
C ALA A 61 -10.76 15.91 -9.52
N ILE A 62 -11.48 16.07 -8.40
CA ILE A 62 -11.07 15.52 -7.10
C ILE A 62 -10.98 13.99 -7.17
N ARG A 63 -12.01 13.33 -7.71
CA ARG A 63 -12.06 11.87 -7.83
C ARG A 63 -10.95 11.32 -8.73
N ILE A 64 -10.64 11.99 -9.83
CA ILE A 64 -9.53 11.63 -10.72
C ILE A 64 -8.19 11.72 -9.99
N MET A 65 -7.94 12.79 -9.25
CA MET A 65 -6.68 12.94 -8.50
C MET A 65 -6.59 11.95 -7.34
N LEU A 66 -7.68 11.71 -6.61
CA LEU A 66 -7.75 10.65 -5.61
C LEU A 66 -7.42 9.28 -6.20
N TYR A 67 -7.97 8.96 -7.37
CA TYR A 67 -7.69 7.70 -8.05
C TYR A 67 -6.21 7.58 -8.42
N LYS A 68 -5.61 8.64 -8.98
CA LYS A 68 -4.18 8.70 -9.30
C LYS A 68 -3.28 8.56 -8.07
N LEU A 69 -3.67 9.14 -6.93
CA LEU A 69 -2.92 9.02 -5.67
C LEU A 69 -3.05 7.63 -5.04
N GLN A 70 -4.15 6.93 -5.28
CA GLN A 70 -4.35 5.54 -4.84
C GLN A 70 -3.66 4.51 -5.74
N GLN A 71 -3.39 4.83 -7.02
CA GLN A 71 -2.68 3.93 -7.94
C GLN A 71 -1.28 3.50 -7.47
N PRO A 72 -0.35 4.39 -7.04
CA PRO A 72 0.96 3.96 -6.59
C PRO A 72 0.87 3.01 -5.39
N HIS A 73 -0.13 3.20 -4.51
CA HIS A 73 -0.33 2.29 -3.39
C HIS A 73 -0.86 0.92 -3.85
N LYS A 74 -1.71 0.85 -4.88
CA LYS A 74 -2.21 -0.43 -5.41
C LYS A 74 -1.12 -1.25 -6.10
N ASP A 75 -0.23 -0.60 -6.83
CA ASP A 75 0.86 -1.28 -7.53
C ASP A 75 1.94 -1.75 -6.56
N GLU A 76 2.29 -0.95 -5.55
CA GLU A 76 3.18 -1.35 -4.46
C GLU A 76 2.59 -2.51 -3.63
N VAL A 77 1.30 -2.43 -3.28
CA VAL A 77 0.61 -3.50 -2.54
C VAL A 77 0.52 -4.77 -3.37
N ARG A 78 0.24 -4.66 -4.68
CA ARG A 78 0.23 -5.81 -5.58
C ARG A 78 1.61 -6.44 -5.72
N ALA A 79 2.66 -5.63 -5.88
CA ALA A 79 4.04 -6.09 -5.92
C ALA A 79 4.42 -6.79 -4.61
N PHE A 80 4.04 -6.21 -3.46
CA PHE A 80 4.26 -6.81 -2.15
C PHE A 80 3.57 -8.18 -2.02
N HIS A 81 2.29 -8.29 -2.36
CA HIS A 81 1.59 -9.58 -2.30
C HIS A 81 2.14 -10.60 -3.30
N GLN A 82 2.61 -10.16 -4.47
CA GLN A 82 3.28 -11.04 -5.44
C GLN A 82 4.57 -11.63 -4.85
N LEU A 83 5.35 -10.84 -4.12
CA LEU A 83 6.55 -11.30 -3.41
C LEU A 83 6.20 -12.28 -2.29
N GLU A 84 5.12 -12.04 -1.55
CA GLU A 84 4.63 -12.97 -0.52
C GLU A 84 4.22 -14.31 -1.13
N GLN A 85 3.47 -14.29 -2.24
CA GLN A 85 3.07 -15.49 -2.96
C GLN A 85 4.27 -16.30 -3.44
N TRP A 86 5.27 -15.65 -4.03
CA TRP A 86 6.48 -16.33 -4.47
C TRP A 86 7.24 -16.96 -3.30
N ARG A 87 7.41 -16.22 -2.19
CA ARG A 87 8.02 -16.77 -0.96
C ARG A 87 7.31 -18.04 -0.51
N ASP A 88 5.98 -17.98 -0.41
CA ASP A 88 5.20 -19.10 0.12
C ASP A 88 5.22 -20.31 -0.82
N GLN A 89 5.12 -20.11 -2.13
CA GLN A 89 5.27 -21.18 -3.13
C GLN A 89 6.67 -21.82 -3.11
N LEU A 90 7.72 -21.01 -3.01
CA LEU A 90 9.10 -21.51 -2.89
C LEU A 90 9.28 -22.33 -1.59
N LEU A 91 8.67 -21.91 -0.49
CA LEU A 91 8.69 -22.66 0.78
C LEU A 91 7.91 -23.97 0.69
N LEU A 92 6.83 -24.03 -0.08
CA LEU A 92 6.12 -25.28 -0.38
C LEU A 92 6.95 -26.24 -1.24
N GLY A 93 7.98 -25.75 -1.93
CA GLY A 93 8.96 -26.55 -2.67
C GLY A 93 8.78 -26.49 -4.18
N ASP A 94 8.09 -25.47 -4.69
CA ASP A 94 7.90 -25.25 -6.13
C ASP A 94 9.24 -24.97 -6.83
N GLN A 95 9.78 -25.98 -7.52
CA GLN A 95 11.01 -25.85 -8.30
C GLN A 95 10.77 -25.16 -9.64
N ASP A 96 9.56 -25.19 -10.16
CA ASP A 96 9.24 -24.57 -11.45
C ASP A 96 9.24 -23.05 -11.30
N LEU A 97 8.62 -22.54 -10.23
CA LEU A 97 8.72 -21.13 -9.85
C LEU A 97 10.19 -20.69 -9.66
N LEU A 98 11.03 -21.51 -9.04
CA LEU A 98 12.46 -21.18 -8.88
C LEU A 98 13.15 -20.99 -10.24
N ASN A 99 12.83 -21.83 -11.23
CA ASN A 99 13.38 -21.73 -12.57
C ASN A 99 12.82 -20.51 -13.31
N GLU A 100 11.53 -20.24 -13.19
CA GLU A 100 10.89 -19.05 -13.77
C GLU A 100 11.52 -17.75 -13.24
N LEU A 101 11.69 -17.65 -11.92
CA LEU A 101 12.33 -16.48 -11.30
C LEU A 101 13.78 -16.32 -11.73
N ALA A 102 14.50 -17.43 -11.94
CA ALA A 102 15.88 -17.39 -12.42
C ALA A 102 16.02 -17.02 -13.91
N ILE A 103 14.96 -17.19 -14.71
CA ILE A 103 14.90 -16.67 -16.09
C ILE A 103 14.50 -15.20 -16.07
N LYS A 104 13.59 -14.83 -15.16
CA LYS A 104 13.06 -13.46 -15.02
C LYS A 104 14.09 -12.46 -14.51
N PHE A 105 14.98 -12.87 -13.62
CA PHE A 105 15.97 -12.00 -12.97
C PHE A 105 17.40 -12.42 -13.33
N GLU A 106 18.17 -11.53 -13.96
CA GLU A 106 19.54 -11.84 -14.46
C GLU A 106 20.55 -12.13 -13.32
N ASN A 107 20.36 -11.57 -12.13
CA ASN A 107 21.24 -11.73 -10.96
C ASN A 107 20.71 -12.74 -9.91
N PHE A 108 19.89 -13.70 -10.35
CA PHE A 108 19.22 -14.63 -9.45
C PHE A 108 20.10 -15.81 -9.03
N ASP A 109 20.45 -15.87 -7.74
CA ASP A 109 21.22 -16.95 -7.14
C ASP A 109 20.31 -18.09 -6.66
N ARG A 110 20.17 -19.11 -7.53
CA ARG A 110 19.38 -20.32 -7.25
C ARG A 110 19.89 -21.08 -6.03
N GLN A 111 21.21 -21.07 -5.79
CA GLN A 111 21.81 -21.80 -4.69
C GLN A 111 21.52 -21.11 -3.35
N HIS A 112 21.58 -19.78 -3.32
CA HIS A 112 21.20 -18.99 -2.16
C HIS A 112 19.73 -19.19 -1.78
N ILE A 113 18.80 -19.11 -2.73
CA ILE A 113 17.36 -19.35 -2.49
C ILE A 113 17.13 -20.76 -1.94
N ARG A 114 17.75 -21.79 -2.53
CA ARG A 114 17.64 -23.17 -2.04
C ARG A 114 18.13 -23.31 -0.61
N GLN A 115 19.21 -22.60 -0.24
CA GLN A 115 19.69 -22.59 1.14
C GLN A 115 18.68 -21.93 2.09
N LEU A 116 18.09 -20.81 1.70
CA LEU A 116 17.07 -20.12 2.49
C LEU A 116 15.81 -20.97 2.66
N ILE A 117 15.34 -21.65 1.61
CA ILE A 117 14.19 -22.56 1.68
C ILE A 117 14.46 -23.70 2.66
N ARG A 118 15.62 -24.37 2.56
CA ARG A 118 15.98 -25.46 3.49
C ARG A 118 16.03 -24.96 4.95
N ASN A 119 16.64 -23.80 5.18
CA ASN A 119 16.73 -23.24 6.52
C ASN A 119 15.37 -22.84 7.06
N ALA A 120 14.50 -22.25 6.23
CA ALA A 120 13.14 -21.87 6.62
C ALA A 120 12.27 -23.09 6.97
N LYS A 121 12.35 -24.18 6.19
CA LYS A 121 11.68 -25.45 6.53
C LYS A 121 12.15 -25.99 7.88
N LYS A 122 13.47 -25.99 8.12
CA LYS A 122 14.06 -26.42 9.39
C LYS A 122 13.67 -25.52 10.56
N GLU A 123 13.58 -24.20 10.36
CA GLU A 123 13.10 -23.25 11.36
C GLU A 123 11.63 -23.51 11.72
N GLN A 124 10.78 -23.78 10.72
CA GLN A 124 9.37 -24.10 10.89
C GLN A 124 9.17 -25.42 11.66
N GLU A 125 9.89 -26.48 11.27
CA GLU A 125 9.87 -27.78 11.97
C GLU A 125 10.33 -27.66 13.43
N GLN A 126 11.25 -26.73 13.71
CA GLN A 126 11.80 -26.49 15.06
C GLN A 126 11.01 -25.43 15.85
N ASN A 127 9.87 -24.95 15.35
CA ASN A 127 9.09 -23.85 15.94
C ASN A 127 9.94 -22.61 16.27
N LYS A 128 10.97 -22.34 15.46
CA LYS A 128 11.85 -21.17 15.60
C LYS A 128 11.28 -19.97 14.86
N PRO A 129 11.68 -18.74 15.23
CA PRO A 129 11.32 -17.55 14.47
C PRO A 129 11.72 -17.68 12.99
N PRO A 130 10.86 -17.28 12.03
CA PRO A 130 11.03 -17.53 10.60
C PRO A 130 12.03 -16.52 9.99
N LYS A 131 13.29 -16.56 10.44
CA LYS A 131 14.35 -15.65 10.00
C LYS A 131 14.67 -15.87 8.52
N SER A 132 14.79 -17.12 8.10
CA SER A 132 15.14 -17.47 6.73
C SER A 132 14.04 -17.13 5.73
N ALA A 133 12.76 -17.25 6.13
CA ALA A 133 11.63 -16.81 5.31
C ALA A 133 11.61 -15.27 5.13
N ARG A 134 11.97 -14.51 6.17
CA ARG A 134 12.12 -13.04 6.08
C ARG A 134 13.27 -12.65 5.16
N LEU A 135 14.40 -13.36 5.22
CA LEU A 135 15.53 -13.14 4.32
C LEU A 135 15.19 -13.47 2.87
N LEU A 136 14.41 -14.54 2.63
CA LEU A 136 13.91 -14.88 1.30
C LEU A 136 13.04 -13.76 0.73
N PHE A 137 12.10 -13.23 1.51
CA PHE A 137 11.29 -12.09 1.10
C PHE A 137 12.14 -10.86 0.75
N LYS A 138 13.13 -10.54 1.60
CA LYS A 138 14.05 -9.42 1.37
C LYS A 138 14.83 -9.59 0.06
N TYR A 139 15.38 -10.78 -0.19
CA TYR A 139 16.11 -11.08 -1.40
C TYR A 139 15.23 -10.92 -2.66
N LEU A 140 13.99 -11.44 -2.64
CA LEU A 140 13.05 -11.28 -3.75
C LEU A 140 12.69 -9.79 -3.99
N THR A 141 12.56 -9.01 -2.91
CA THR A 141 12.31 -7.57 -2.99
C THR A 141 13.49 -6.83 -3.65
N GLU A 142 14.73 -7.19 -3.28
CA GLU A 142 15.95 -6.62 -3.87
C GLU A 142 16.10 -6.97 -5.36
N MET A 143 15.58 -8.11 -5.80
CA MET A 143 15.57 -8.51 -7.22
C MET A 143 14.48 -7.81 -8.01
N GLN A 144 13.31 -7.52 -7.42
CA GLN A 144 12.22 -6.81 -8.09
C GLN A 144 12.43 -5.30 -8.17
N GLY A 145 13.14 -4.71 -7.20
CA GLY A 145 13.40 -3.27 -7.15
C GLY A 145 14.59 -2.80 -7.99
N LYS A 146 15.23 -3.70 -8.75
CA LYS A 146 16.31 -3.40 -9.71
C LYS A 146 15.80 -3.61 -11.12
#